data_AF-A0A9E0A3S2-F1
#
_entry.id   AF-A0A9E0A3S2-F1
#
_cell.length_a   1.000
_cell.length_b   1.000
_cell.length_c   1.000
_cell.angle_alpha   90.00
_cell.angle_beta   90.00
_cell.angle_gamma   90.00
#
_symmetry.space_group_name_H-M   'P 1'
#
loop_
_entity.id
_entity.type
_entity.pdbx_description
1 polymer ?
#
loop_
_entity_poly.entity_id
_entity_poly.type
_entity_poly.pdbx_seq_one_letter_code
_entity_poly.pdbx_strand_id
1 'polypeptide(L)'
;ISGLIVFWMGRFLPRMRSLFPPEVMGVLLLLLGMSLLPGGVRRSTGLSAGGGSPLDFAHVLVAAVTLCAITATAVWGAARLRVLGLIIGAAAGLSAASLTGGFGARELAAVAGQPFFSFPIGGHTIPTPAWVAGAILPLVFVGIIGAVDEMGCGVVADRMNNDQWRRADLPMIGRLLNTSGLCIFLSGLIGTLMAGSSSANLGLAHATGVAARRVGVAAGILLILVAFLPQFAQLIMLLPAAVIGAIMIYTAAYMMVSGMELILSRLLNGRRRATVGFSVAAGAAVMLIPELAASVPAEWKTILGSGLIVGVSLAIVLNQIFRIGISQSREIQLDEPNPAEQAARFLEDCGAAWGARRDVINRAGLAVGEALEVLAGAGWIHGPARLFAEFDEYHLDLTLHYPGKAWRPAQSRPIDLNALLEQDSDDRMIDEAINSVSSGMIRSLADRVESEEQNGQGHLKLRFEH
;
A
#
# COMPACT_ATOMS: atom_id res chain seq x y z
N ILE A 1 -14.50 3.55 20.70
CA ILE A 1 -13.97 2.16 20.81
C ILE A 1 -13.23 1.76 19.54
N SER A 2 -13.90 1.74 18.38
CA SER A 2 -13.28 1.43 17.09
C SER A 2 -12.00 2.22 16.81
N GLY A 3 -12.01 3.55 17.01
CA GLY A 3 -10.81 4.38 16.85
C GLY A 3 -9.62 3.97 17.73
N LEU A 4 -9.88 3.50 18.96
CA LEU A 4 -8.82 3.01 19.84
C LEU A 4 -8.22 1.70 19.30
N ILE A 5 -9.06 0.80 18.79
CA ILE A 5 -8.61 -0.45 18.18
C ILE A 5 -7.78 -0.18 16.92
N VAL A 6 -8.24 0.74 16.07
CA VAL A 6 -7.50 1.18 14.88
C VAL A 6 -6.14 1.80 15.26
N PHE A 7 -6.12 2.62 16.32
CA PHE A 7 -4.88 3.17 16.86
C PHE A 7 -3.90 2.08 17.30
N TRP A 8 -4.36 1.07 18.02
CA TRP A 8 -3.50 -0.04 18.42
C TRP A 8 -3.06 -0.89 17.23
N MET A 9 -3.94 -1.12 16.26
CA MET A 9 -3.62 -1.86 15.04
C MET A 9 -2.46 -1.20 14.28
N GLY A 10 -2.44 0.13 14.18
CA GLY A 10 -1.33 0.86 13.53
C GLY A 10 0.01 0.63 14.20
N ARG A 11 0.03 0.50 15.54
CA ARG A 11 1.25 0.19 16.30
C ARG A 11 1.82 -1.20 15.99
N PHE A 12 0.96 -2.17 15.71
CA PHE A 12 1.33 -3.56 15.42
C PHE A 12 1.51 -3.84 13.92
N LEU A 13 1.02 -2.96 13.05
CA LEU A 13 1.08 -3.12 11.60
C LEU A 13 2.48 -3.45 11.04
N PRO A 14 3.59 -2.84 11.52
CA PRO A 14 4.93 -3.19 11.03
C PRO A 14 5.30 -4.66 11.30
N ARG A 15 4.74 -5.27 12.35
CA ARG A 15 4.94 -6.69 12.68
C ARG A 15 4.05 -7.61 11.84
N MET A 16 2.97 -7.08 11.25
CA MET A 16 2.02 -7.79 10.40
C MET A 16 2.40 -7.74 8.92
N ARG A 17 3.67 -7.44 8.61
CA ARG A 17 4.21 -7.27 7.24
C ARG A 17 3.89 -8.41 6.30
N SER A 18 3.83 -9.62 6.81
CA SER A 18 3.53 -10.82 6.05
C SER A 18 2.11 -10.87 5.46
N LEU A 19 1.16 -10.17 6.07
CA LEU A 19 -0.27 -10.28 5.77
C LEU A 19 -0.72 -9.40 4.60
N PHE A 20 0.04 -8.36 4.27
CA PHE A 20 -0.37 -7.30 3.35
C PHE A 20 0.63 -7.13 2.18
N PRO A 21 0.89 -8.17 1.37
CA PRO A 21 1.65 -8.00 0.14
C PRO A 21 0.86 -7.15 -0.88
N PRO A 22 1.52 -6.58 -1.91
CA PRO A 22 0.89 -5.70 -2.89
C PRO A 22 -0.37 -6.27 -3.55
N GLU A 23 -0.39 -7.57 -3.83
CA GLU A 23 -1.55 -8.26 -4.41
C GLU A 23 -2.79 -8.23 -3.49
N VAL A 24 -2.63 -8.40 -2.18
CA VAL A 24 -3.74 -8.33 -1.21
C VAL A 24 -4.25 -6.88 -1.11
N MET A 25 -3.33 -5.92 -1.07
CA MET A 25 -3.68 -4.49 -1.05
C MET A 25 -4.37 -4.04 -2.34
N GLY A 26 -3.98 -4.62 -3.48
CA GLY A 26 -4.62 -4.32 -4.75
C GLY A 26 -6.02 -4.96 -4.87
N VAL A 27 -6.22 -6.18 -4.35
CA VAL A 27 -7.55 -6.79 -4.21
C VAL A 27 -8.47 -5.91 -3.36
N LEU A 28 -7.96 -5.40 -2.23
CA LEU A 28 -8.69 -4.46 -1.39
C LEU A 28 -9.18 -3.23 -2.18
N LEU A 29 -8.28 -2.53 -2.86
CA LEU A 29 -8.62 -1.33 -3.64
C LEU A 29 -9.64 -1.62 -4.75
N LEU A 30 -9.48 -2.78 -5.42
CA LEU A 30 -10.39 -3.23 -6.47
C LEU A 30 -11.81 -3.48 -5.92
N LEU A 31 -11.92 -4.25 -4.83
CA LEU A 31 -13.20 -4.54 -4.18
C LEU A 31 -13.84 -3.28 -3.62
N LEU A 32 -13.04 -2.34 -3.10
CA LEU A 32 -13.54 -1.07 -2.59
C LEU A 32 -14.19 -0.24 -3.70
N GLY A 33 -13.52 -0.12 -4.85
CA GLY A 33 -14.10 0.53 -6.04
C GLY A 33 -15.42 -0.14 -6.47
N MET A 34 -15.46 -1.48 -6.52
CA MET A 34 -16.69 -2.21 -6.84
C MET A 34 -17.82 -1.95 -5.84
N SER A 35 -17.53 -1.84 -4.55
CA SER A 35 -18.53 -1.60 -3.50
C SER A 35 -19.22 -0.23 -3.61
N LEU A 36 -18.56 0.75 -4.25
CA LEU A 36 -19.12 2.10 -4.46
C LEU A 36 -20.07 2.16 -5.66
N LEU A 37 -19.94 1.25 -6.63
CA LEU A 37 -20.74 1.26 -7.87
C LEU A 37 -22.25 1.22 -7.61
N PRO A 38 -22.82 0.34 -6.77
CA PRO A 38 -24.26 0.32 -6.53
C PRO A 38 -24.81 1.65 -6.00
N GLY A 39 -24.07 2.27 -5.08
CA GLY A 39 -24.43 3.57 -4.51
C GLY A 39 -24.31 4.72 -5.51
N GLY A 40 -23.29 4.67 -6.39
CA GLY A 40 -23.12 5.64 -7.47
C GLY A 40 -24.22 5.53 -8.51
N VAL A 41 -24.44 4.32 -9.04
CA VAL A 41 -25.45 4.04 -10.08
C VAL A 41 -26.85 4.39 -9.61
N ARG A 42 -27.26 3.98 -8.40
CA ARG A 42 -28.60 4.31 -7.86
C ARG A 42 -28.85 5.81 -7.80
N ARG A 43 -27.87 6.58 -7.31
CA ARG A 43 -27.97 8.04 -7.23
C ARG A 43 -28.00 8.70 -8.62
N SER A 44 -27.18 8.20 -9.55
CA SER A 44 -27.13 8.68 -10.94
C SER A 44 -28.39 8.38 -11.74
N THR A 45 -29.12 7.33 -11.38
CA THR A 45 -30.31 6.86 -12.12
C THR A 45 -31.63 7.22 -11.45
N GLY A 46 -31.60 7.72 -10.21
CA GLY A 46 -32.80 7.98 -9.40
C GLY A 46 -33.45 6.71 -8.84
N LEU A 47 -32.79 5.55 -8.94
CA LEU A 47 -33.37 4.27 -8.51
C LEU A 47 -33.39 4.13 -6.98
N SER A 48 -34.58 3.87 -6.43
CA SER A 48 -34.79 3.65 -4.99
C SER A 48 -34.20 2.31 -4.51
N ALA A 49 -33.87 2.26 -3.21
CA ALA A 49 -33.43 1.07 -2.49
C ALA A 49 -34.57 0.04 -2.32
N GLY A 50 -34.97 -0.62 -3.41
CA GLY A 50 -36.02 -1.65 -3.39
C GLY A 50 -36.48 -2.15 -4.76
N GLY A 51 -36.11 -1.47 -5.85
CA GLY A 51 -36.66 -1.75 -7.17
C GLY A 51 -38.08 -1.21 -7.33
N GLY A 52 -38.46 -0.84 -8.56
CA GLY A 52 -39.83 -0.38 -8.89
C GLY A 52 -40.01 1.11 -9.17
N SER A 53 -39.00 1.95 -8.90
CA SER A 53 -39.00 3.33 -9.42
C SER A 53 -38.55 3.34 -10.88
N PRO A 54 -39.26 4.02 -11.79
CA PRO A 54 -38.79 4.19 -13.16
C PRO A 54 -37.46 4.96 -13.17
N LEU A 55 -36.66 4.74 -14.23
CA LEU A 55 -35.45 5.53 -14.47
C LEU A 55 -35.81 7.01 -14.59
N ASP A 56 -35.13 7.84 -13.81
CA ASP A 56 -35.27 9.29 -13.93
C ASP A 56 -34.26 9.81 -14.96
N PHE A 57 -34.76 10.15 -16.16
CA PHE A 57 -33.94 10.67 -17.25
C PHE A 57 -33.25 12.00 -16.89
N ALA A 58 -33.83 12.82 -16.02
CA ALA A 58 -33.19 14.05 -15.56
C ALA A 58 -31.96 13.73 -14.70
N HIS A 59 -32.10 12.78 -13.76
CA HIS A 59 -30.97 12.31 -12.95
C HIS A 59 -29.87 11.71 -13.83
N VAL A 60 -30.25 10.87 -14.80
CA VAL A 60 -29.28 10.26 -15.74
C VAL A 60 -28.56 11.32 -16.57
N LEU A 61 -29.27 12.32 -17.07
CA LEU A 61 -28.68 13.41 -17.84
C LEU A 61 -27.69 14.22 -16.98
N VAL A 62 -28.09 14.61 -15.77
CA VAL A 62 -27.22 15.36 -14.84
C VAL A 62 -25.97 14.55 -14.51
N ALA A 63 -26.13 13.26 -14.20
CA ALA A 63 -25.01 12.38 -13.89
C ALA A 63 -24.10 12.18 -15.12
N ALA A 64 -24.66 12.02 -16.31
CA ALA A 64 -23.90 11.88 -17.55
C ALA A 64 -23.10 13.15 -17.87
N VAL A 65 -23.72 14.33 -17.78
CA VAL A 65 -23.03 15.62 -17.98
C VAL A 65 -21.90 15.80 -16.96
N THR A 66 -22.19 15.51 -15.68
CA THR A 66 -21.18 15.57 -14.60
C THR A 66 -20.01 14.64 -14.94
N LEU A 67 -20.29 13.36 -15.21
CA LEU A 67 -19.26 12.36 -15.47
C LEU A 67 -18.44 12.70 -16.72
N CYS A 68 -19.09 13.08 -17.82
CA CYS A 68 -18.43 13.52 -19.05
C CYS A 68 -17.55 14.74 -18.82
N ALA A 69 -17.99 15.72 -18.03
CA ALA A 69 -17.19 16.90 -17.71
C ALA A 69 -15.96 16.54 -16.86
N ILE A 70 -16.11 15.65 -15.86
CA ILE A 70 -15.00 15.14 -15.06
C ILE A 70 -13.99 14.43 -15.96
N THR A 71 -14.45 13.45 -16.76
CA THR A 71 -13.57 12.63 -17.60
C THR A 71 -12.93 13.44 -18.72
N ALA A 72 -13.68 14.33 -19.36
CA ALA A 72 -13.14 15.17 -20.42
C ALA A 72 -12.05 16.10 -19.91
N THR A 73 -12.27 16.69 -18.72
CA THR A 73 -11.26 17.52 -18.08
C THR A 73 -10.06 16.69 -17.62
N ALA A 74 -10.26 15.47 -17.11
CA ALA A 74 -9.20 14.59 -16.65
C ALA A 74 -8.32 14.04 -17.80
N VAL A 75 -8.91 13.76 -18.97
CA VAL A 75 -8.22 13.16 -20.12
C VAL A 75 -7.65 14.21 -21.06
N TRP A 76 -8.46 15.19 -21.47
CA TRP A 76 -8.08 16.20 -22.47
C TRP A 76 -7.73 17.56 -21.88
N GLY A 77 -7.97 17.76 -20.58
CA GLY A 77 -7.66 19.04 -19.92
C GLY A 77 -6.17 19.34 -19.85
N ALA A 78 -5.84 20.62 -19.90
CA ALA A 78 -4.51 21.11 -19.56
C ALA A 78 -4.12 20.69 -18.13
N ALA A 79 -2.83 20.58 -17.83
CA ALA A 79 -2.34 20.09 -16.53
C ALA A 79 -2.99 20.80 -15.32
N ARG A 80 -3.23 22.12 -15.40
CA ARG A 80 -3.91 22.89 -14.35
C ARG A 80 -5.41 22.58 -14.23
N LEU A 81 -6.08 22.32 -15.35
CA LEU A 81 -7.51 22.01 -15.39
C LEU A 81 -7.79 20.58 -14.92
N ARG A 82 -6.89 19.62 -15.22
CA ARG A 82 -6.98 18.24 -14.73
C ARG A 82 -7.14 18.16 -13.21
N VAL A 83 -6.44 19.05 -12.48
CA VAL A 83 -6.53 19.17 -11.00
C VAL A 83 -7.92 19.58 -10.54
N LEU A 84 -8.59 20.45 -11.31
CA LEU A 84 -9.92 20.97 -11.00
C LEU A 84 -11.04 20.13 -11.61
N GLY A 85 -10.73 19.01 -12.26
CA GLY A 85 -11.70 18.23 -13.05
C GLY A 85 -12.93 17.81 -12.27
N LEU A 86 -12.78 17.45 -10.99
CA LEU A 86 -13.89 17.07 -10.13
C LEU A 86 -14.79 18.27 -9.78
N ILE A 87 -14.21 19.45 -9.54
CA ILE A 87 -14.94 20.70 -9.26
C ILE A 87 -15.65 21.20 -10.52
N ILE A 88 -14.94 21.22 -11.66
CA ILE A 88 -15.50 21.60 -12.97
C ILE A 88 -16.65 20.67 -13.34
N GLY A 89 -16.48 19.37 -13.12
CA GLY A 89 -17.54 18.39 -13.33
C GLY A 89 -18.76 18.61 -12.44
N ALA A 90 -18.55 18.83 -11.13
CA ALA A 90 -19.64 19.14 -10.22
C ALA A 90 -20.39 20.43 -10.61
N ALA A 91 -19.66 21.47 -11.06
CA ALA A 91 -20.25 22.72 -11.55
C ALA A 91 -21.06 22.53 -12.85
N ALA A 92 -20.57 21.71 -13.78
CA ALA A 92 -21.31 21.33 -14.98
C ALA A 92 -22.58 20.52 -14.62
N GLY A 93 -22.48 19.63 -13.64
CA GLY A 93 -23.60 18.89 -13.07
C GLY A 93 -24.66 19.80 -12.43
N LEU A 94 -24.25 20.79 -11.63
CA LEU A 94 -25.15 21.78 -11.06
C LEU A 94 -25.86 22.60 -12.14
N SER A 95 -25.13 22.99 -13.18
CA SER A 95 -25.71 23.67 -14.34
C SER A 95 -26.78 22.80 -15.01
N ALA A 96 -26.50 21.53 -15.27
CA ALA A 96 -27.48 20.59 -15.82
C ALA A 96 -28.68 20.38 -14.87
N ALA A 97 -28.44 20.32 -13.56
CA ALA A 97 -29.50 20.20 -12.56
C ALA A 97 -30.43 21.42 -12.55
N SER A 98 -29.89 22.61 -12.83
CA SER A 98 -30.69 23.82 -12.98
C SER A 98 -31.58 23.85 -14.21
N LEU A 99 -31.10 23.29 -15.32
CA LEU A 99 -31.90 23.15 -16.54
C LEU A 99 -33.00 22.10 -16.42
N THR A 100 -32.77 21.07 -15.60
CA THR A 100 -33.74 19.98 -15.34
C THR A 100 -34.69 20.28 -14.16
N GLY A 101 -34.50 21.41 -13.47
CA GLY A 101 -35.34 21.83 -12.34
C GLY A 101 -35.00 21.19 -10.99
N GLY A 102 -33.93 20.38 -10.92
CA GLY A 102 -33.47 19.73 -9.69
C GLY A 102 -32.61 20.60 -8.77
N PHE A 103 -32.21 21.80 -9.21
CA PHE A 103 -31.42 22.76 -8.42
C PHE A 103 -31.60 24.19 -8.95
N GLY A 104 -32.00 25.17 -8.16
CA GLY A 104 -32.25 26.50 -8.70
C GLY A 104 -32.30 27.63 -7.67
N ALA A 105 -33.16 28.62 -7.94
CA ALA A 105 -33.25 29.84 -7.15
C ALA A 105 -33.64 29.58 -5.69
N ARG A 106 -34.41 28.53 -5.42
CA ARG A 106 -34.84 28.16 -4.07
C ARG A 106 -33.67 27.66 -3.22
N GLU A 107 -32.87 26.78 -3.78
CA GLU A 107 -31.67 26.21 -3.14
C GLU A 107 -30.62 27.31 -2.94
N LEU A 108 -30.42 28.16 -3.95
CA LEU A 108 -29.53 29.33 -3.84
C LEU A 108 -30.01 30.32 -2.78
N ALA A 109 -31.32 30.57 -2.66
CA ALA A 109 -31.87 31.41 -1.61
C ALA A 109 -31.67 30.76 -0.22
N ALA A 110 -31.79 29.44 -0.10
CA ALA A 110 -31.51 28.72 1.13
C ALA A 110 -30.03 28.82 1.55
N VAL A 111 -29.11 28.81 0.59
CA VAL A 111 -27.68 29.08 0.85
C VAL A 111 -27.46 30.53 1.27
N ALA A 112 -28.06 31.49 0.56
CA ALA A 112 -27.91 32.93 0.86
C ALA A 112 -28.51 33.32 2.22
N GLY A 113 -29.53 32.59 2.69
CA GLY A 113 -30.15 32.80 4.00
C GLY A 113 -29.30 32.32 5.19
N GLN A 114 -28.23 31.57 4.97
CA GLN A 114 -27.32 31.15 6.03
C GLN A 114 -26.38 32.30 6.44
N PRO A 115 -26.04 32.43 7.73
CA PRO A 115 -25.11 33.46 8.19
C PRO A 115 -23.74 33.27 7.54
N PHE A 116 -23.02 34.36 7.31
CA PHE A 116 -21.69 34.29 6.69
C PHE A 116 -20.69 33.54 7.58
N PHE A 117 -20.80 33.72 8.90
CA PHE A 117 -19.94 33.06 9.89
C PHE A 117 -20.79 32.45 10.99
N SER A 118 -20.52 31.19 11.33
CA SER A 118 -21.10 30.52 12.49
C SER A 118 -20.11 29.55 13.10
N PHE A 119 -20.17 29.39 14.42
CA PHE A 119 -19.38 28.37 15.08
C PHE A 119 -19.97 26.98 14.77
N PRO A 120 -19.20 26.01 14.23
CA PRO A 120 -19.74 24.72 13.76
C PRO A 120 -20.48 23.91 14.84
N ILE A 121 -20.14 24.15 16.12
CA ILE A 121 -20.70 23.44 17.29
C ILE A 121 -21.77 24.28 18.00
N GLY A 122 -22.03 25.51 17.56
CA GLY A 122 -22.85 26.50 18.30
C GLY A 122 -24.30 26.08 18.58
N GLY A 123 -24.85 25.13 17.80
CA GLY A 123 -26.17 24.54 18.02
C GLY A 123 -26.17 23.01 18.23
N HIS A 124 -24.99 22.38 18.28
CA HIS A 124 -24.88 20.93 18.47
C HIS A 124 -24.74 20.60 19.96
N THR A 125 -25.73 19.91 20.52
CA THR A 125 -25.58 19.21 21.80
C THR A 125 -24.66 18.02 21.59
N ILE A 126 -23.47 18.05 22.21
CA ILE A 126 -22.56 16.90 22.20
C ILE A 126 -23.31 15.72 22.84
N PRO A 127 -23.56 14.63 22.10
CA PRO A 127 -24.31 13.50 22.64
C PRO A 127 -23.51 12.83 23.75
N THR A 128 -24.18 12.51 24.86
CA THR A 128 -23.57 11.76 25.96
C THR A 128 -23.23 10.34 25.49
N PRO A 129 -22.00 9.84 25.70
CA PRO A 129 -21.63 8.49 25.29
C PRO A 129 -22.54 7.44 25.95
N ALA A 130 -23.29 6.69 25.14
CA ALA A 130 -24.14 5.59 25.59
C ALA A 130 -23.52 4.24 25.22
N TRP A 131 -23.55 3.30 26.16
CA TRP A 131 -23.03 1.96 25.95
C TRP A 131 -24.12 1.04 25.40
N VAL A 132 -24.05 0.76 24.09
CA VAL A 132 -24.96 -0.15 23.40
C VAL A 132 -24.20 -1.40 23.00
N ALA A 133 -24.24 -2.45 23.83
CA ALA A 133 -23.44 -3.67 23.65
C ALA A 133 -23.58 -4.28 22.23
N GLY A 134 -24.79 -4.30 21.68
CA GLY A 134 -25.06 -4.82 20.33
C GLY A 134 -24.47 -3.98 19.19
N ALA A 135 -24.15 -2.71 19.41
CA ALA A 135 -23.56 -1.82 18.40
C ALA A 135 -22.02 -1.78 18.45
N ILE A 136 -21.41 -2.22 19.57
CA ILE A 136 -19.96 -2.19 19.74
C ILE A 136 -19.28 -3.04 18.67
N LEU A 137 -19.67 -4.32 18.57
CA LEU A 137 -19.01 -5.26 17.67
C LEU A 137 -19.13 -4.82 16.19
N PRO A 138 -20.32 -4.43 15.67
CA PRO A 138 -20.42 -3.90 14.32
C PRO A 138 -19.56 -2.67 14.05
N LEU A 139 -19.53 -1.70 14.98
CA LEU A 139 -18.73 -0.48 14.81
C LEU A 139 -17.22 -0.75 14.88
N VAL A 140 -16.80 -1.76 15.65
CA VAL A 140 -15.42 -2.24 15.64
C VAL A 140 -15.06 -2.81 14.27
N PHE A 141 -15.93 -3.64 13.68
CA PHE A 141 -15.70 -4.16 12.33
C PHE A 141 -15.65 -3.04 11.30
N VAL A 142 -16.56 -2.07 11.34
CA VAL A 142 -16.52 -0.89 10.46
C VAL A 142 -15.20 -0.12 10.61
N GLY A 143 -14.69 0.03 11.84
CA GLY A 143 -13.38 0.62 12.09
C GLY A 143 -12.22 -0.17 11.49
N ILE A 144 -12.24 -1.50 11.60
CA ILE A 144 -11.23 -2.36 10.99
C ILE A 144 -11.28 -2.24 9.46
N ILE A 145 -12.47 -2.22 8.86
CA ILE A 145 -12.64 -2.03 7.40
C ILE A 145 -12.07 -0.69 6.96
N GLY A 146 -12.44 0.40 7.64
CA GLY A 146 -11.95 1.74 7.31
C GLY A 146 -10.43 1.83 7.47
N ALA A 147 -9.88 1.18 8.48
CA ALA A 147 -8.44 1.12 8.68
C ALA A 147 -7.73 0.32 7.58
N VAL A 148 -8.33 -0.76 7.10
CA VAL A 148 -7.80 -1.51 5.96
C VAL A 148 -7.81 -0.63 4.70
N ASP A 149 -8.89 0.11 4.42
CA ASP A 149 -8.96 1.10 3.32
C ASP A 149 -7.84 2.15 3.44
N GLU A 150 -7.64 2.71 4.63
CA GLU A 150 -6.56 3.67 4.89
C GLU A 150 -5.16 3.11 4.68
N MET A 151 -4.94 1.81 4.98
CA MET A 151 -3.68 1.16 4.63
C MET A 151 -3.46 1.20 3.12
N GLY A 152 -4.50 0.94 2.32
CA GLY A 152 -4.44 1.04 0.86
C GLY A 152 -4.06 2.44 0.39
N CYS A 153 -4.69 3.46 0.97
CA CYS A 153 -4.34 4.85 0.72
C CYS A 153 -2.88 5.17 1.10
N GLY A 154 -2.41 4.67 2.24
CA GLY A 154 -1.03 4.83 2.69
C GLY A 154 -0.01 4.18 1.77
N VAL A 155 -0.29 2.98 1.24
CA VAL A 155 0.56 2.29 0.26
C VAL A 155 0.68 3.08 -1.03
N VAL A 156 -0.44 3.61 -1.53
CA VAL A 156 -0.44 4.42 -2.75
C VAL A 156 0.35 5.72 -2.53
N ALA A 157 0.15 6.40 -1.39
CA ALA A 157 0.89 7.61 -1.05
C ALA A 157 2.41 7.35 -0.95
N ASP A 158 2.81 6.25 -0.31
CA ASP A 158 4.21 5.82 -0.20
C ASP A 158 4.83 5.53 -1.57
N ARG A 159 4.13 4.76 -2.42
CA ARG A 159 4.56 4.47 -3.79
C ARG A 159 4.75 5.72 -4.62
N MET A 160 3.83 6.68 -4.49
CA MET A 160 3.89 7.94 -5.25
C MET A 160 5.04 8.85 -4.81
N ASN A 161 5.47 8.76 -3.56
CA ASN A 161 6.50 9.64 -3.01
C ASN A 161 7.90 9.00 -3.02
N ASN A 162 8.04 7.80 -3.59
CA ASN A 162 9.28 7.04 -3.60
C ASN A 162 9.55 6.49 -5.00
N ASP A 163 10.46 7.14 -5.75
CA ASP A 163 10.83 6.72 -7.12
C ASP A 163 11.50 5.33 -7.14
N GLN A 164 12.06 4.89 -6.02
CA GLN A 164 12.62 3.54 -5.84
C GLN A 164 11.67 2.65 -5.05
N TRP A 165 10.35 2.88 -5.14
CA TRP A 165 9.38 2.10 -4.38
C TRP A 165 9.49 0.61 -4.71
N ARG A 166 9.92 -0.13 -3.71
CA ARG A 166 10.06 -1.59 -3.75
C ARG A 166 8.89 -2.24 -3.03
N ARG A 167 8.52 -1.69 -1.87
CA ARG A 167 7.58 -2.27 -0.90
C ARG A 167 6.98 -1.15 -0.07
N ALA A 168 5.79 -1.41 0.47
CA ALA A 168 5.10 -0.50 1.36
C ALA A 168 5.89 -0.24 2.66
N ASP A 169 6.10 1.03 3.02
CA ASP A 169 6.60 1.46 4.33
C ASP A 169 5.52 1.28 5.41
N LEU A 170 5.46 0.07 5.98
CA LEU A 170 4.50 -0.26 7.03
C LEU A 170 4.67 0.56 8.33
N PRO A 171 5.88 0.94 8.77
CA PRO A 171 6.04 1.94 9.82
C PRO A 171 5.34 3.27 9.51
N MET A 172 5.48 3.81 8.30
CA MET A 172 4.75 5.01 7.88
C MET A 172 3.24 4.79 7.91
N ILE A 173 2.76 3.69 7.32
CA ILE A 173 1.32 3.38 7.27
C ILE A 173 0.77 3.13 8.68
N GLY A 174 1.56 2.54 9.59
CA GLY A 174 1.20 2.39 11.00
C GLY A 174 1.00 3.73 11.69
N ARG A 175 1.86 4.74 11.42
CA ARG A 175 1.67 6.11 11.93
C ARG A 175 0.44 6.80 11.33
N LEU A 176 0.14 6.56 10.05
CA LEU A 176 -1.09 7.02 9.41
C LEU A 176 -2.31 6.48 10.17
N LEU A 177 -2.34 5.17 10.42
CA LEU A 177 -3.42 4.49 11.12
C LEU A 177 -3.57 4.92 12.58
N ASN A 178 -2.46 5.16 13.28
CA ASN A 178 -2.49 5.72 14.63
C ASN A 178 -3.17 7.09 14.62
N THR A 179 -2.80 7.94 13.67
CA THR A 179 -3.38 9.29 13.56
C THR A 179 -4.87 9.22 13.22
N SER A 180 -5.27 8.33 12.32
CA SER A 180 -6.68 8.12 12.01
C SER A 180 -7.47 7.55 13.19
N GLY A 181 -6.95 6.53 13.88
CA GLY A 181 -7.59 5.97 15.07
C GLY A 181 -7.82 7.02 16.15
N LEU A 182 -6.87 7.95 16.32
CA LEU A 182 -7.04 9.10 17.20
C LEU A 182 -8.12 10.06 16.70
N CYS A 183 -8.14 10.41 15.40
CA CYS A 183 -9.19 11.22 14.80
C CYS A 183 -10.58 10.60 14.98
N ILE A 184 -10.74 9.31 14.68
CA ILE A 184 -11.99 8.56 14.87
C ILE A 184 -12.44 8.58 16.33
N PHE A 185 -11.49 8.41 17.26
CA PHE A 185 -11.78 8.47 18.70
C PHE A 185 -12.29 9.85 19.10
N LEU A 186 -11.62 10.93 18.67
CA LEU A 186 -12.02 12.31 18.95
C LEU A 186 -13.36 12.67 18.29
N SER A 187 -13.58 12.24 17.03
CA SER A 187 -14.86 12.38 16.34
C SER A 187 -16.00 11.73 17.13
N GLY A 188 -15.78 10.52 17.65
CA GLY A 188 -16.76 9.83 18.48
C GLY A 188 -17.08 10.56 19.79
N LEU A 189 -16.11 11.26 20.40
CA LEU A 189 -16.35 12.06 21.61
C LEU A 189 -17.18 13.32 21.34
N ILE A 190 -17.03 13.92 20.16
CA ILE A 190 -17.78 15.12 19.75
C ILE A 190 -19.14 14.74 19.13
N GLY A 191 -19.37 13.45 18.86
CA GLY A 191 -20.60 12.93 18.25
C GLY A 191 -20.65 13.05 16.73
N THR A 192 -19.49 13.20 16.07
CA THR A 192 -19.38 13.25 14.61
C THR A 192 -19.14 11.86 14.02
N LEU A 193 -19.36 11.73 12.71
CA LEU A 193 -19.11 10.50 11.97
C LEU A 193 -17.62 10.19 11.89
N MET A 194 -17.30 8.91 11.68
CA MET A 194 -15.93 8.46 11.47
C MET A 194 -15.35 9.13 10.22
N ALA A 195 -14.20 9.77 10.37
CA ALA A 195 -13.43 10.33 9.26
C ALA A 195 -12.40 9.31 8.79
N GLY A 196 -12.03 9.38 7.51
CA GLY A 196 -11.01 8.52 6.92
C GLY A 196 -10.20 9.23 5.84
N SER A 197 -9.16 8.56 5.35
CA SER A 197 -8.34 9.07 4.25
C SER A 197 -9.10 9.04 2.92
N SER A 198 -8.88 10.04 2.07
CA SER A 198 -9.53 10.12 0.76
C SER A 198 -8.61 9.61 -0.35
N SER A 199 -9.01 8.52 -1.00
CA SER A 199 -8.35 7.97 -2.19
C SER A 199 -8.37 8.93 -3.39
N ALA A 200 -9.41 9.76 -3.51
CA ALA A 200 -9.52 10.77 -4.56
C ALA A 200 -8.41 11.83 -4.48
N ASN A 201 -8.01 12.20 -3.25
CA ASN A 201 -6.93 13.17 -3.04
C ASN A 201 -5.57 12.61 -3.45
N LEU A 202 -5.40 11.28 -3.40
CA LEU A 202 -4.18 10.61 -3.89
C LEU A 202 -4.10 10.68 -5.42
N GLY A 203 -5.20 10.45 -6.12
CA GLY A 203 -5.24 10.62 -7.59
C GLY A 203 -4.88 12.04 -8.02
N LEU A 204 -5.31 13.04 -7.24
CA LEU A 204 -4.94 14.44 -7.46
C LEU A 204 -3.44 14.70 -7.23
N ALA A 205 -2.89 14.19 -6.13
CA ALA A 205 -1.47 14.30 -5.83
C ALA A 205 -0.61 13.62 -6.92
N HIS A 206 -1.08 12.50 -7.47
CA HIS A 206 -0.41 11.80 -8.57
C HIS A 206 -0.42 12.62 -9.85
N ALA A 207 -1.59 13.17 -10.22
CA ALA A 207 -1.73 13.98 -11.42
C ALA A 207 -0.95 15.31 -11.36
N THR A 208 -0.82 15.90 -10.16
CA THR A 208 -0.08 17.15 -9.96
C THR A 208 1.42 16.95 -9.78
N GLY A 209 1.85 15.75 -9.38
CA GLY A 209 3.22 15.50 -8.92
C GLY A 209 3.56 16.21 -7.60
N VAL A 210 2.56 16.67 -6.84
CA VAL A 210 2.75 17.44 -5.61
C VAL A 210 2.29 16.62 -4.40
N ALA A 211 3.25 15.95 -3.74
CA ALA A 211 3.04 15.20 -2.49
C ALA A 211 3.52 15.96 -1.23
N ALA A 212 3.75 17.28 -1.34
CA ALA A 212 4.39 18.05 -0.28
C ALA A 212 3.48 18.25 0.95
N ARG A 213 3.98 17.89 2.15
CA ARG A 213 3.26 18.05 3.44
C ARG A 213 2.67 19.44 3.66
N ARG A 214 3.38 20.50 3.25
CA ARG A 214 2.91 21.90 3.35
C ARG A 214 1.58 22.16 2.63
N VAL A 215 1.33 21.49 1.51
CA VAL A 215 0.07 21.61 0.75
C VAL A 215 -1.07 20.96 1.54
N GLY A 216 -0.82 19.77 2.12
CA GLY A 216 -1.79 19.09 2.97
C GLY A 216 -2.15 19.89 4.22
N VAL A 217 -1.17 20.50 4.90
CA VAL A 217 -1.41 21.36 6.07
C VAL A 217 -2.21 22.61 5.69
N ALA A 218 -1.84 23.28 4.60
CA ALA A 218 -2.58 24.45 4.11
C ALA A 218 -4.03 24.09 3.74
N ALA A 219 -4.26 22.96 3.07
CA ALA A 219 -5.59 22.46 2.75
C ALA A 219 -6.40 22.13 4.01
N GLY A 220 -5.78 21.50 5.02
CA GLY A 220 -6.43 21.22 6.30
C GLY A 220 -6.86 22.48 7.05
N ILE A 221 -6.00 23.50 7.11
CA ILE A 221 -6.33 24.81 7.70
C ILE A 221 -7.46 25.47 6.92
N LEU A 222 -7.42 25.43 5.58
CA LEU A 222 -8.49 25.97 4.74
C LEU A 222 -9.84 25.26 5.02
N LEU A 223 -9.85 23.93 5.14
CA LEU A 223 -11.06 23.17 5.47
C LEU A 223 -11.59 23.52 6.87
N ILE A 224 -10.71 23.76 7.85
CA ILE A 224 -11.11 24.25 9.17
C ILE A 224 -11.79 25.62 9.03
N LEU A 225 -11.21 26.56 8.28
CA LEU A 225 -11.81 27.88 8.06
C LEU A 225 -13.16 27.79 7.34
N VAL A 226 -13.26 26.94 6.33
CA VAL A 226 -14.49 26.68 5.58
C VAL A 226 -15.59 26.09 6.47
N ALA A 227 -15.25 25.32 7.51
CA ALA A 227 -16.24 24.81 8.46
C ALA A 227 -17.00 25.92 9.20
N PHE A 228 -16.41 27.12 9.35
CA PHE A 228 -17.07 28.28 9.95
C PHE A 228 -18.00 29.03 8.97
N LEU A 229 -18.05 28.62 7.71
CA LEU A 229 -18.90 29.20 6.65
C LEU A 229 -20.08 28.26 6.38
N PRO A 230 -21.20 28.35 7.12
CA PRO A 230 -22.32 27.42 6.98
C PRO A 230 -22.99 27.49 5.60
N GLN A 231 -22.81 28.60 4.86
CA GLN A 231 -23.20 28.70 3.44
C GLN A 231 -22.57 27.59 2.59
N PHE A 232 -21.30 27.26 2.83
CA PHE A 232 -20.60 26.20 2.09
C PHE A 232 -21.11 24.81 2.49
N ALA A 233 -21.36 24.59 3.79
CA ALA A 233 -21.97 23.34 4.27
C ALA A 233 -23.37 23.13 3.67
N GLN A 234 -24.18 24.19 3.63
CA GLN A 234 -25.51 24.17 3.02
C GLN A 234 -25.46 23.86 1.52
N LEU A 235 -24.49 24.44 0.79
CA LEU A 235 -24.29 24.14 -0.62
C LEU A 235 -23.97 22.66 -0.85
N ILE A 236 -23.10 22.08 -0.02
CA ILE A 236 -22.77 20.64 -0.10
C ILE A 236 -24.00 19.77 0.19
N MET A 237 -24.81 20.13 1.19
CA MET A 237 -26.03 19.39 1.52
C MET A 237 -27.08 19.45 0.41
N LEU A 238 -27.09 20.53 -0.38
CA LEU A 238 -28.01 20.73 -1.50
C LEU A 238 -27.47 20.17 -2.83
N LEU A 239 -26.29 19.54 -2.84
CA LEU A 239 -25.77 18.90 -4.05
C LEU A 239 -26.75 17.83 -4.54
N PRO A 240 -27.22 17.90 -5.80
CA PRO A 240 -28.12 16.90 -6.35
C PRO A 240 -27.51 15.50 -6.28
N ALA A 241 -28.31 14.51 -5.90
CA ALA A 241 -27.85 13.13 -5.74
C ALA A 241 -27.18 12.59 -7.02
N ALA A 242 -27.68 12.97 -8.20
CA ALA A 242 -27.10 12.59 -9.49
C ALA A 242 -25.64 13.05 -9.68
N VAL A 243 -25.27 14.25 -9.19
CA VAL A 243 -23.89 14.76 -9.23
C VAL A 243 -23.00 13.93 -8.33
N ILE A 244 -23.45 13.63 -7.12
CA ILE A 244 -22.75 12.76 -6.17
C ILE A 244 -22.58 11.35 -6.75
N GLY A 245 -23.62 10.83 -7.41
CA GLY A 245 -23.58 9.53 -8.08
C GLY A 245 -22.52 9.45 -9.16
N ALA A 246 -22.41 10.47 -10.02
CA ALA A 246 -21.38 10.56 -11.05
C ALA A 246 -19.96 10.61 -10.45
N ILE A 247 -19.77 11.40 -9.39
CA ILE A 247 -18.49 11.46 -8.67
C ILE A 247 -18.12 10.09 -8.09
N MET A 248 -19.08 9.39 -7.47
CA MET A 248 -18.87 8.03 -6.94
C MET A 248 -18.48 7.04 -8.04
N ILE A 249 -19.13 7.08 -9.20
CA ILE A 249 -18.80 6.21 -10.35
C ILE A 249 -17.38 6.49 -10.85
N TYR A 250 -17.01 7.77 -10.97
CA TYR A 250 -15.66 8.17 -11.38
C TYR A 250 -14.60 7.67 -10.39
N THR A 251 -14.81 7.89 -9.08
CA THR A 251 -13.89 7.43 -8.04
C THR A 251 -13.82 5.90 -8.00
N ALA A 252 -14.95 5.19 -8.15
CA ALA A 252 -14.99 3.74 -8.22
C ALA A 252 -14.13 3.21 -9.38
N ALA A 253 -14.29 3.76 -10.58
CA ALA A 253 -13.52 3.35 -11.76
C ALA A 253 -12.01 3.57 -11.55
N TYR A 254 -11.63 4.74 -11.02
CA TYR A 254 -10.22 5.04 -10.71
C TYR A 254 -9.64 4.04 -9.69
N MET A 255 -10.35 3.77 -8.60
CA MET A 255 -9.90 2.83 -7.56
C MET A 255 -9.77 1.40 -8.07
N MET A 256 -10.69 0.95 -8.94
CA MET A 256 -10.60 -0.36 -9.59
C MET A 256 -9.33 -0.47 -10.43
N VAL A 257 -9.01 0.55 -11.23
CA VAL A 257 -7.80 0.55 -12.07
C VAL A 257 -6.53 0.60 -11.21
N SER A 258 -6.45 1.49 -10.22
CA SER A 258 -5.30 1.54 -9.31
C SER A 258 -5.11 0.24 -8.52
N GLY A 259 -6.20 -0.44 -8.14
CA GLY A 259 -6.15 -1.76 -7.54
C GLY A 259 -5.55 -2.81 -8.48
N MET A 260 -5.96 -2.81 -9.75
CA MET A 260 -5.38 -3.69 -10.78
C MET A 260 -3.90 -3.39 -11.04
N GLU A 261 -3.50 -2.12 -11.15
CA GLU A 261 -2.10 -1.74 -11.29
C GLU A 261 -1.25 -2.19 -10.09
N LEU A 262 -1.82 -2.16 -8.88
CA LEU A 262 -1.13 -2.63 -7.68
C LEU A 262 -1.02 -4.16 -7.65
N ILE A 263 -2.07 -4.89 -8.04
CA ILE A 263 -2.04 -6.35 -8.24
C ILE A 263 -0.96 -6.74 -9.25
N LEU A 264 -0.90 -6.01 -10.36
CA LEU A 264 0.01 -6.28 -11.48
C LEU A 264 1.40 -5.65 -11.32
N SER A 265 1.66 -4.96 -10.20
CA SER A 265 2.97 -4.39 -9.89
C SER A 265 4.06 -5.47 -9.71
N ARG A 266 3.66 -6.73 -9.51
CA ARG A 266 4.53 -7.91 -9.48
C ARG A 266 3.99 -8.97 -10.43
N LEU A 267 4.89 -9.77 -11.00
CA LEU A 267 4.50 -10.91 -11.82
C LEU A 267 3.63 -11.89 -11.02
N LEU A 268 2.48 -12.24 -11.58
CA LEU A 268 1.53 -13.16 -10.94
C LEU A 268 1.94 -14.62 -11.21
N ASN A 269 2.55 -15.26 -10.21
CA ASN A 269 2.76 -16.70 -10.20
C ASN A 269 1.43 -17.44 -9.90
N GLY A 270 1.40 -18.77 -10.04
CA GLY A 270 0.16 -19.56 -9.85
C GLY A 270 -0.51 -19.33 -8.49
N ARG A 271 0.29 -19.20 -7.41
CA ARG A 271 -0.19 -18.93 -6.04
C ARG A 271 -0.84 -17.54 -5.94
N ARG A 272 -0.16 -16.49 -6.40
CA ARG A 272 -0.69 -15.11 -6.40
C ARG A 272 -1.94 -14.98 -7.27
N ARG A 273 -1.99 -15.64 -8.43
CA ARG A 273 -3.19 -15.67 -9.29
C ARG A 273 -4.38 -16.29 -8.55
N ALA A 274 -4.17 -17.40 -7.85
CA ALA A 274 -5.20 -18.04 -7.05
C ALA A 274 -5.67 -17.12 -5.90
N THR A 275 -4.74 -16.52 -5.15
CA THR A 275 -5.08 -15.57 -4.08
C THR A 275 -5.95 -14.44 -4.60
N VAL A 276 -5.52 -13.76 -5.68
CA VAL A 276 -6.26 -12.63 -6.26
C VAL A 276 -7.60 -13.09 -6.81
N GLY A 277 -7.61 -14.12 -7.65
CA GLY A 277 -8.80 -14.59 -8.37
C GLY A 277 -9.91 -15.05 -7.42
N PHE A 278 -9.60 -15.92 -6.46
CA PHE A 278 -10.59 -16.41 -5.51
C PHE A 278 -11.12 -15.30 -4.59
N SER A 279 -10.26 -14.37 -4.19
CA SER A 279 -10.63 -13.27 -3.30
C SER A 279 -11.56 -12.27 -3.97
N VAL A 280 -11.25 -11.88 -5.22
CA VAL A 280 -12.11 -11.00 -6.02
C VAL A 280 -13.44 -11.70 -6.30
N ALA A 281 -13.42 -12.98 -6.68
CA ALA A 281 -14.63 -13.75 -6.94
C ALA A 281 -15.53 -13.85 -5.70
N ALA A 282 -14.95 -14.16 -4.52
CA ALA A 282 -15.70 -14.26 -3.27
C ALA A 282 -16.31 -12.91 -2.85
N GLY A 283 -15.54 -11.83 -2.93
CA GLY A 283 -16.05 -10.50 -2.61
C GLY A 283 -17.14 -10.03 -3.57
N ALA A 284 -16.94 -10.25 -4.88
CA ALA A 284 -17.94 -9.94 -5.90
C ALA A 284 -19.22 -10.79 -5.72
N ALA A 285 -19.11 -12.08 -5.37
CA ALA A 285 -20.26 -12.94 -5.15
C ALA A 285 -21.21 -12.38 -4.07
N VAL A 286 -20.67 -11.91 -2.94
CA VAL A 286 -21.46 -11.28 -1.86
C VAL A 286 -22.09 -9.96 -2.31
N MET A 287 -21.41 -9.19 -3.17
CA MET A 287 -21.95 -7.93 -3.69
C MET A 287 -23.05 -8.14 -4.75
N LEU A 288 -22.92 -9.17 -5.57
CA LEU A 288 -23.81 -9.46 -6.70
C LEU A 288 -25.03 -10.29 -6.29
N ILE A 289 -24.94 -11.04 -5.18
CA ILE A 289 -26.00 -11.92 -4.68
C ILE A 289 -26.33 -11.51 -3.23
N PRO A 290 -27.12 -10.44 -3.01
CA PRO A 290 -27.47 -9.95 -1.67
C PRO A 290 -28.19 -11.01 -0.81
N GLU A 291 -28.82 -12.01 -1.43
CA GLU A 291 -29.45 -13.14 -0.75
C GLU A 291 -28.44 -13.98 0.04
N LEU A 292 -27.18 -14.06 -0.43
CA LEU A 292 -26.10 -14.69 0.33
C LEU A 292 -25.87 -13.94 1.64
N ALA A 293 -25.80 -12.61 1.60
CA ALA A 293 -25.65 -11.80 2.80
C ALA A 293 -26.88 -11.85 3.72
N ALA A 294 -28.08 -12.05 3.15
CA ALA A 294 -29.33 -12.12 3.90
C ALA A 294 -29.52 -13.47 4.64
N SER A 295 -28.95 -14.55 4.11
CA SER A 295 -29.04 -15.90 4.71
C SER A 295 -28.02 -16.15 5.83
N VAL A 296 -27.07 -15.23 6.04
CA VAL A 296 -26.08 -15.29 7.13
C VAL A 296 -26.75 -14.99 8.49
N PRO A 297 -26.41 -15.72 9.57
CA PRO A 297 -26.87 -15.41 10.92
C PRO A 297 -26.56 -13.96 11.34
N ALA A 298 -27.44 -13.34 12.12
CA ALA A 298 -27.36 -11.92 12.47
C ALA A 298 -25.99 -11.49 13.05
N GLU A 299 -25.36 -12.37 13.82
CA GLU A 299 -24.04 -12.18 14.45
C GLU A 299 -22.92 -12.01 13.41
N TRP A 300 -22.99 -12.74 12.29
CA TRP A 300 -21.98 -12.75 11.25
C TRP A 300 -22.31 -11.81 10.10
N LYS A 301 -23.53 -11.28 10.05
CA LYS A 301 -24.04 -10.45 8.95
C LYS A 301 -23.21 -9.18 8.73
N THR A 302 -22.61 -8.61 9.77
CA THR A 302 -21.71 -7.44 9.61
C THR A 302 -20.41 -7.79 8.89
N ILE A 303 -19.92 -9.02 9.07
CA ILE A 303 -18.64 -9.49 8.50
C ILE A 303 -18.90 -10.10 7.11
N LEU A 304 -19.74 -11.13 7.05
CA LEU A 304 -20.02 -11.89 5.82
C LEU A 304 -21.00 -11.19 4.89
N GLY A 305 -21.72 -10.15 5.36
CA GLY A 305 -22.59 -9.34 4.52
C GLY A 305 -21.87 -8.25 3.73
N SER A 306 -20.57 -8.05 3.98
CA SER A 306 -19.74 -7.11 3.22
C SER A 306 -18.81 -7.86 2.28
N GLY A 307 -19.06 -7.74 0.97
CA GLY A 307 -18.19 -8.36 -0.03
C GLY A 307 -16.75 -7.85 0.02
N LEU A 308 -16.54 -6.60 0.48
CA LEU A 308 -15.21 -6.07 0.73
C LEU A 308 -14.48 -6.88 1.81
N ILE A 309 -15.13 -7.11 2.95
CA ILE A 309 -14.54 -7.88 4.06
C ILE A 309 -14.26 -9.30 3.64
N VAL A 310 -15.24 -9.96 3.01
CA VAL A 310 -15.12 -11.37 2.61
C VAL A 310 -13.96 -11.55 1.65
N GLY A 311 -13.88 -10.72 0.61
CA GLY A 311 -12.80 -10.83 -0.38
C GLY A 311 -11.43 -10.51 0.21
N VAL A 312 -11.29 -9.46 1.02
CA VAL A 312 -9.99 -9.10 1.63
C VAL A 312 -9.55 -10.13 2.66
N SER A 313 -10.47 -10.63 3.49
CA SER A 313 -10.18 -11.67 4.48
C SER A 313 -9.71 -12.95 3.79
N LEU A 314 -10.38 -13.34 2.70
CA LEU A 314 -9.96 -14.49 1.90
C LEU A 314 -8.58 -14.26 1.28
N ALA A 315 -8.29 -13.04 0.80
CA ALA A 315 -6.98 -12.71 0.25
C ALA A 315 -5.87 -12.88 1.27
N ILE A 316 -6.08 -12.38 2.50
CA ILE A 316 -5.12 -12.52 3.60
C ILE A 316 -4.94 -14.01 3.96
N VAL A 317 -6.04 -14.75 4.10
CA VAL A 317 -6.00 -16.17 4.48
C VAL A 317 -5.30 -17.01 3.41
N LEU A 318 -5.68 -16.86 2.13
CA LEU A 318 -5.04 -17.59 1.02
C LEU A 318 -3.58 -17.22 0.87
N ASN A 319 -3.24 -15.94 1.03
CA ASN A 319 -1.85 -15.51 1.05
C ASN A 319 -1.06 -16.25 2.12
N GLN A 320 -1.58 -16.36 3.34
CA GLN A 320 -0.92 -17.08 4.43
C GLN A 320 -0.84 -18.59 4.19
N ILE A 321 -1.89 -19.21 3.65
CA ILE A 321 -1.90 -20.64 3.34
C ILE A 321 -0.87 -20.96 2.25
N PHE A 322 -0.84 -20.19 1.17
CA PHE A 322 0.13 -20.38 0.08
C PHE A 322 1.56 -19.96 0.48
N ARG A 323 1.71 -19.33 1.65
CA ARG A 323 3.00 -19.02 2.27
C ARG A 323 3.65 -20.21 2.97
N ILE A 324 2.89 -21.26 3.26
CA ILE A 324 3.41 -22.45 3.92
C ILE A 324 4.30 -23.21 2.92
N GLY A 325 5.60 -23.33 3.24
CA GLY A 325 6.58 -24.06 2.41
C GLY A 325 7.05 -23.33 1.14
N ILE A 326 7.16 -21.99 1.16
CA ILE A 326 7.72 -21.23 0.01
C ILE A 326 9.23 -21.34 -0.08
N SER A 327 9.95 -21.59 1.03
CA SER A 327 11.42 -21.59 1.00
C SER A 327 11.93 -22.53 -0.09
N GLN A 328 12.56 -21.95 -1.09
CA GLN A 328 13.19 -22.67 -2.19
C GLN A 328 14.69 -22.66 -1.93
N SER A 329 15.27 -23.85 -1.78
CA SER A 329 16.71 -24.00 -1.62
C SER A 329 17.32 -24.67 -2.83
N ARG A 330 18.46 -24.18 -3.28
CA ARG A 330 19.34 -24.88 -4.22
C ARG A 330 20.77 -24.83 -3.71
N GLU A 331 21.54 -25.85 -4.05
CA GLU A 331 22.95 -25.96 -3.72
C GLU A 331 23.74 -26.20 -5.00
N ILE A 332 24.91 -25.58 -5.09
CA ILE A 332 25.90 -25.86 -6.13
C ILE A 332 27.28 -26.05 -5.49
N GLN A 333 28.08 -26.94 -6.06
CA GLN A 333 29.49 -27.07 -5.74
C GLN A 333 30.31 -26.24 -6.74
N LEU A 334 31.16 -25.37 -6.23
CA LEU A 334 31.98 -24.44 -6.99
C LEU A 334 33.33 -25.09 -7.33
N ASP A 335 33.36 -25.81 -8.44
CA ASP A 335 34.52 -26.59 -8.92
C ASP A 335 35.14 -26.01 -10.20
N GLU A 336 34.54 -24.98 -10.80
CA GLU A 336 35.03 -24.38 -12.04
C GLU A 336 36.31 -23.54 -11.82
N PRO A 337 37.12 -23.31 -12.88
CA PRO A 337 38.33 -22.48 -12.80
C PRO A 337 38.05 -21.05 -12.30
N ASN A 338 36.83 -20.55 -12.54
CA ASN A 338 36.37 -19.25 -12.06
C ASN A 338 35.11 -19.41 -11.17
N PRO A 339 35.29 -19.71 -9.87
CA PRO A 339 34.16 -20.00 -8.97
C PRO A 339 33.25 -18.80 -8.73
N ALA A 340 33.76 -17.56 -8.85
CA ALA A 340 32.96 -16.34 -8.71
C ALA A 340 31.95 -16.19 -9.86
N GLU A 341 32.39 -16.42 -11.10
CA GLU A 341 31.52 -16.36 -12.27
C GLU A 341 30.49 -17.50 -12.27
N GLN A 342 30.89 -18.71 -11.83
CA GLN A 342 29.97 -19.83 -11.66
C GLN A 342 28.88 -19.53 -10.63
N ALA A 343 29.25 -18.94 -9.48
CA ALA A 343 28.30 -18.51 -8.46
C ALA A 343 27.33 -17.45 -8.99
N ALA A 344 27.80 -16.47 -9.76
CA ALA A 344 26.95 -15.44 -10.37
C ALA A 344 25.91 -16.04 -11.31
N ARG A 345 26.32 -16.94 -12.23
CA ARG A 345 25.40 -17.62 -13.16
C ARG A 345 24.36 -18.47 -12.42
N PHE A 346 24.78 -19.21 -11.40
CA PHE A 346 23.87 -19.99 -10.56
C PHE A 346 22.82 -19.12 -9.87
N LEU A 347 23.23 -17.96 -9.34
CA LEU A 347 22.31 -17.02 -8.70
C LEU A 347 21.37 -16.36 -9.70
N GLU A 348 21.83 -16.06 -10.92
CA GLU A 348 20.95 -15.58 -12.01
C GLU A 348 19.87 -16.61 -12.37
N ASP A 349 20.24 -17.89 -12.53
CA ASP A 349 19.30 -18.97 -12.81
C ASP A 349 18.29 -19.19 -11.68
N CYS A 350 18.77 -19.16 -10.43
CA CYS A 350 17.91 -19.23 -9.25
C CYS A 350 16.98 -18.02 -9.19
N GLY A 351 17.49 -16.82 -9.44
CA GLY A 351 16.72 -15.58 -9.47
C GLY A 351 15.61 -15.61 -10.52
N ALA A 352 15.90 -16.12 -11.71
CA ALA A 352 14.92 -16.29 -12.78
C ALA A 352 13.84 -17.31 -12.40
N ALA A 353 14.22 -18.45 -11.81
CA ALA A 353 13.29 -19.51 -11.41
C ALA A 353 12.40 -19.11 -10.22
N TRP A 354 12.95 -18.41 -9.24
CA TRP A 354 12.26 -18.01 -8.01
C TRP A 354 11.51 -16.68 -8.15
N GLY A 355 11.70 -15.96 -9.26
CA GLY A 355 11.13 -14.63 -9.47
C GLY A 355 11.71 -13.58 -8.53
N ALA A 356 12.97 -13.75 -8.13
CA ALA A 356 13.70 -12.79 -7.33
C ALA A 356 14.08 -11.56 -8.18
N ARG A 357 14.20 -10.40 -7.53
CA ARG A 357 14.58 -9.16 -8.17
C ARG A 357 16.02 -9.22 -8.67
N ARG A 358 16.21 -8.78 -9.91
CA ARG A 358 17.51 -8.76 -10.58
C ARG A 358 18.57 -7.99 -9.81
N ASP A 359 18.23 -6.86 -9.20
CA ASP A 359 19.20 -6.04 -8.47
C ASP A 359 19.70 -6.71 -7.18
N VAL A 360 18.83 -7.48 -6.50
CA VAL A 360 19.20 -8.26 -5.31
C VAL A 360 20.11 -9.42 -5.72
N ILE A 361 19.78 -10.11 -6.80
CA ILE A 361 20.59 -11.22 -7.35
C ILE A 361 21.97 -10.72 -7.80
N ASN A 362 22.03 -9.58 -8.50
CA ASN A 362 23.30 -8.99 -8.93
C ASN A 362 24.17 -8.57 -7.73
N ARG A 363 23.59 -7.90 -6.73
CA ARG A 363 24.29 -7.57 -5.47
C ARG A 363 24.81 -8.81 -4.77
N ALA A 364 23.99 -9.86 -4.71
CA ALA A 364 24.34 -11.11 -4.07
C ALA A 364 25.47 -11.85 -4.81
N GLY A 365 25.43 -11.86 -6.14
CA GLY A 365 26.51 -12.39 -6.99
C GLY A 365 27.84 -11.66 -6.78
N LEU A 366 27.81 -10.33 -6.75
CA LEU A 366 29.00 -9.52 -6.46
C LEU A 366 29.56 -9.81 -5.06
N ALA A 367 28.69 -9.89 -4.05
CA ALA A 367 29.10 -10.16 -2.66
C ALA A 367 29.72 -11.55 -2.50
N VAL A 368 29.15 -12.58 -3.15
CA VAL A 368 29.72 -13.94 -3.14
C VAL A 368 31.03 -14.01 -3.91
N GLY A 369 31.12 -13.35 -5.07
CA GLY A 369 32.34 -13.27 -5.86
C GLY A 369 33.50 -12.66 -5.05
N GLU A 370 33.26 -11.50 -4.45
CA GLU A 370 34.24 -10.83 -3.57
C GLU A 370 34.64 -11.72 -2.38
N ALA A 371 33.68 -12.40 -1.75
CA ALA A 371 33.96 -13.31 -0.65
C ALA A 371 34.86 -14.47 -1.08
N LEU A 372 34.61 -15.07 -2.25
CA LEU A 372 35.43 -16.15 -2.79
C LEU A 372 36.85 -15.70 -3.12
N GLU A 373 37.03 -14.52 -3.71
CA GLU A 373 38.35 -13.96 -4.03
C GLU A 373 39.16 -13.68 -2.76
N VAL A 374 38.57 -13.05 -1.75
CA VAL A 374 39.23 -12.78 -0.45
C VAL A 374 39.65 -14.08 0.22
N LEU A 375 38.75 -15.07 0.25
CA LEU A 375 38.99 -16.33 0.91
C LEU A 375 40.06 -17.17 0.20
N ALA A 376 40.13 -17.11 -1.13
CA ALA A 376 41.17 -17.76 -1.92
C ALA A 376 42.52 -17.03 -1.76
N GLY A 377 42.53 -15.70 -1.87
CA GLY A 377 43.73 -14.88 -1.74
C GLY A 377 44.41 -15.00 -0.36
N ALA A 378 43.61 -15.08 0.71
CA ALA A 378 44.12 -15.29 2.06
C ALA A 378 44.54 -16.75 2.37
N GLY A 379 44.34 -17.68 1.42
CA GLY A 379 44.60 -19.10 1.62
C GLY A 379 43.69 -19.75 2.67
N TRP A 380 42.47 -19.22 2.85
CA TRP A 380 41.51 -19.74 3.85
C TRP A 380 40.60 -20.83 3.28
N ILE A 381 40.57 -21.00 1.95
CA ILE A 381 39.88 -22.10 1.25
C ILE A 381 40.91 -23.12 0.75
N HIS A 382 40.73 -24.39 1.09
CA HIS A 382 41.64 -25.49 0.74
C HIS A 382 41.03 -26.52 -0.22
N GLY A 383 39.88 -26.21 -0.82
CA GLY A 383 39.12 -27.14 -1.66
C GLY A 383 37.84 -26.48 -2.19
N PRO A 384 37.01 -27.22 -2.92
CA PRO A 384 35.84 -26.62 -3.55
C PRO A 384 34.82 -26.15 -2.51
N ALA A 385 34.35 -24.92 -2.69
CA ALA A 385 33.31 -24.33 -1.86
C ALA A 385 31.93 -24.80 -2.34
N ARG A 386 30.97 -24.89 -1.44
CA ARG A 386 29.56 -25.12 -1.78
C ARG A 386 28.77 -23.87 -1.47
N LEU A 387 27.95 -23.46 -2.42
CA LEU A 387 27.04 -22.33 -2.27
C LEU A 387 25.62 -22.86 -2.13
N PHE A 388 25.06 -22.67 -0.94
CA PHE A 388 23.65 -22.90 -0.66
C PHE A 388 22.90 -21.59 -0.78
N ALA A 389 21.86 -21.55 -1.61
CA ALA A 389 20.99 -20.40 -1.78
C ALA A 389 19.58 -20.78 -1.35
N GLU A 390 19.03 -20.03 -0.41
CA GLU A 390 17.67 -20.17 0.09
C GLU A 390 16.89 -18.87 -0.14
N PHE A 391 15.67 -18.99 -0.67
CA PHE A 391 14.82 -17.84 -0.95
C PHE A 391 13.41 -18.05 -0.43
N ASP A 392 12.95 -17.13 0.43
CA ASP A 392 11.63 -17.18 1.07
C ASP A 392 10.69 -16.05 0.62
N GLU A 393 11.00 -15.39 -0.51
CA GLU A 393 10.32 -14.20 -1.07
C GLU A 393 10.70 -12.85 -0.41
N TYR A 394 11.21 -12.87 0.83
CA TYR A 394 11.59 -11.68 1.59
C TYR A 394 13.10 -11.59 1.82
N HIS A 395 13.75 -12.73 1.91
CA HIS A 395 15.17 -12.87 2.12
C HIS A 395 15.74 -13.79 1.05
N LEU A 396 16.89 -13.40 0.53
CA LEU A 396 17.80 -14.32 -0.12
C LEU A 396 18.91 -14.59 0.89
N ASP A 397 18.95 -15.80 1.39
CA ASP A 397 19.97 -16.27 2.32
C ASP A 397 20.96 -17.14 1.54
N LEU A 398 22.20 -16.67 1.47
CA LEU A 398 23.30 -17.40 0.85
C LEU A 398 24.23 -17.91 1.93
N THR A 399 24.55 -19.19 1.87
CA THR A 399 25.51 -19.81 2.78
C THR A 399 26.62 -20.46 1.98
N LEU A 400 27.83 -19.94 2.13
CA LEU A 400 29.03 -20.51 1.54
C LEU A 400 29.70 -21.45 2.55
N HIS A 401 29.80 -22.72 2.20
CA HIS A 401 30.51 -23.75 2.97
C HIS A 401 31.84 -24.05 2.29
N TYR A 402 32.94 -24.00 3.03
CA TYR A 402 34.25 -24.29 2.46
C TYR A 402 35.19 -24.95 3.47
N PRO A 403 36.11 -25.82 3.01
CA PRO A 403 37.12 -26.43 3.87
C PRO A 403 38.20 -25.39 4.21
N GLY A 404 38.32 -25.06 5.50
CA GLY A 404 39.31 -24.10 6.01
C GLY A 404 38.81 -23.25 7.17
N LYS A 405 39.43 -22.09 7.36
CA LYS A 405 39.20 -21.22 8.53
C LYS A 405 38.09 -20.22 8.28
N ALA A 406 37.30 -19.91 9.29
CA ALA A 406 36.25 -18.91 9.15
C ALA A 406 36.81 -17.52 8.82
N TRP A 407 36.08 -16.82 7.95
CA TRP A 407 36.40 -15.44 7.60
C TRP A 407 36.26 -14.55 8.83
N ARG A 408 37.37 -13.92 9.25
CA ARG A 408 37.36 -12.92 10.31
C ARG A 408 37.39 -11.54 9.65
N PRO A 409 36.26 -10.80 9.60
CA PRO A 409 36.26 -9.47 9.04
C PRO A 409 37.22 -8.58 9.83
N ALA A 410 38.15 -7.93 9.14
CA ALA A 410 39.09 -7.00 9.75
C ALA A 410 38.30 -5.87 10.45
N GLN A 411 38.76 -5.43 11.62
CA GLN A 411 38.22 -4.22 12.25
C GLN A 411 38.53 -3.04 11.32
N SER A 412 37.53 -2.19 11.06
CA SER A 412 37.64 -1.00 10.22
C SER A 412 38.64 -0.02 10.82
N ARG A 413 39.94 -0.22 10.60
CA ARG A 413 40.97 0.77 10.85
C ARG A 413 41.11 1.65 9.61
N PRO A 414 41.24 2.98 9.75
CA PRO A 414 41.53 3.84 8.62
C PRO A 414 42.86 3.40 8.00
N ILE A 415 42.82 3.10 6.69
CA ILE A 415 43.98 2.69 5.92
C ILE A 415 44.88 3.91 5.72
N ASP A 416 46.13 3.84 6.18
CA ASP A 416 47.12 4.88 5.94
C ASP A 416 47.78 4.64 4.56
N LEU A 417 47.25 5.31 3.55
CA LEU A 417 47.73 5.22 2.17
C LEU A 417 49.20 5.65 2.01
N ASN A 418 49.72 6.52 2.89
CA ASN A 418 51.10 6.97 2.79
C ASN A 418 52.08 5.87 3.24
N ALA A 419 51.71 5.10 4.28
CA ALA A 419 52.51 3.98 4.76
C ALA A 419 52.54 2.79 3.77
N LEU A 420 51.51 2.63 2.94
CA LEU A 420 51.46 1.60 1.89
C LEU A 420 52.25 1.96 0.62
N LEU A 421 52.57 3.24 0.41
CA LEU A 421 53.33 3.72 -0.75
C LEU A 421 54.84 3.76 -0.50
N GLU A 422 55.29 3.48 0.73
CA GLU A 422 56.71 3.35 1.05
C GLU A 422 57.31 2.07 0.43
N GLN A 423 58.53 2.20 -0.11
CA GLN A 423 59.23 1.14 -0.88
C GLN A 423 59.56 -0.12 -0.05
N ASP A 424 59.45 -0.06 1.28
CA ASP A 424 59.67 -1.15 2.24
C ASP A 424 58.36 -1.67 2.86
N SER A 425 57.20 -1.45 2.23
CA SER A 425 55.93 -1.98 2.73
C SER A 425 55.93 -3.51 2.75
N ASP A 426 55.80 -4.08 3.96
CA ASP A 426 55.63 -5.51 4.17
C ASP A 426 54.38 -6.00 3.41
N ASP A 427 54.50 -7.09 2.63
CA ASP A 427 53.36 -7.72 1.90
C ASP A 427 52.14 -7.95 2.82
N ARG A 428 52.37 -8.17 4.11
CA ARG A 428 51.33 -8.32 5.14
C ARG A 428 50.46 -7.07 5.33
N MET A 429 51.04 -5.87 5.21
CA MET A 429 50.29 -4.62 5.34
C MET A 429 49.39 -4.38 4.13
N ILE A 430 49.83 -4.81 2.95
CA ILE A 430 49.04 -4.78 1.71
C ILE A 430 47.87 -5.78 1.81
N ASP A 431 48.13 -7.01 2.27
CA ASP A 431 47.09 -8.03 2.49
C ASP A 431 46.04 -7.58 3.53
N GLU A 432 46.46 -6.93 4.62
CA GLU A 432 45.56 -6.36 5.62
C GLU A 432 44.70 -5.22 5.05
N ALA A 433 45.30 -4.35 4.23
CA ALA A 433 44.58 -3.26 3.56
C ALA A 433 43.54 -3.80 2.58
N ILE A 434 43.89 -4.77 1.73
CA ILE A 434 42.97 -5.44 0.79
C ILE A 434 41.82 -6.10 1.55
N ASN A 435 42.11 -6.88 2.60
CA ASN A 435 41.09 -7.55 3.40
C ASN A 435 40.15 -6.53 4.09
N SER A 436 40.66 -5.37 4.50
CA SER A 436 39.84 -4.31 5.08
C SER A 436 38.88 -3.68 4.06
N VAL A 437 39.33 -3.42 2.83
CA VAL A 437 38.49 -2.88 1.73
C VAL A 437 37.42 -3.89 1.32
N SER A 438 37.80 -5.14 1.08
CA SER A 438 36.87 -6.20 0.70
C SER A 438 35.86 -6.51 1.81
N SER A 439 36.28 -6.47 3.08
CA SER A 439 35.34 -6.59 4.21
C SER A 439 34.32 -5.46 4.27
N GLY A 440 34.72 -4.24 3.88
CA GLY A 440 33.84 -3.10 3.71
C GLY A 440 32.88 -3.29 2.54
N MET A 441 33.35 -3.81 1.40
CA MET A 441 32.52 -4.07 0.23
C MET A 441 31.48 -5.15 0.51
N ILE A 442 31.85 -6.31 1.06
CA ILE A 442 30.91 -7.38 1.40
C ILE A 442 29.83 -6.89 2.39
N ARG A 443 30.21 -6.10 3.40
CA ARG A 443 29.26 -5.49 4.37
C ARG A 443 28.37 -4.39 3.79
N SER A 444 28.80 -3.73 2.72
CA SER A 444 27.98 -2.74 2.02
C SER A 444 27.03 -3.39 1.00
N LEU A 445 27.38 -4.57 0.49
CA LEU A 445 26.57 -5.31 -0.48
C LEU A 445 25.52 -6.20 0.17
N ALA A 446 25.79 -6.81 1.33
CA ALA A 446 24.86 -7.66 2.07
C ALA A 446 24.26 -6.93 3.28
N ASP A 447 22.98 -7.14 3.56
CA ASP A 447 22.28 -6.47 4.67
C ASP A 447 22.67 -7.07 6.04
N ARG A 448 23.10 -8.33 6.05
CA ARG A 448 23.68 -8.98 7.24
C ARG A 448 24.73 -10.02 6.82
N VAL A 449 25.83 -10.07 7.55
CA VAL A 449 26.95 -10.98 7.31
C VAL A 449 27.33 -11.66 8.61
N GLU A 450 27.34 -12.99 8.62
CA GLU A 450 27.75 -13.81 9.75
C GLU A 450 28.76 -14.85 9.27
N SER A 451 29.85 -15.06 10.01
CA SER A 451 30.82 -16.10 9.71
C SER A 451 31.11 -16.94 10.95
N GLU A 452 31.08 -18.26 10.78
CA GLU A 452 31.24 -19.25 11.83
C GLU A 452 32.24 -20.32 11.38
N GLU A 453 33.00 -20.88 12.32
CA GLU A 453 33.87 -22.03 12.08
C GLU A 453 33.30 -23.22 12.84
N GLN A 454 33.08 -24.34 12.15
CA GLN A 454 32.63 -25.57 12.78
C GLN A 454 33.36 -26.77 12.18
N ASN A 455 34.00 -27.59 13.03
CA ASN A 455 34.68 -28.82 12.63
C ASN A 455 35.71 -28.66 11.49
N GLY A 456 36.43 -27.53 11.42
CA GLY A 456 37.41 -27.25 10.36
C GLY A 456 36.78 -26.85 9.00
N GLN A 457 35.49 -26.53 8.99
CA GLN A 457 34.81 -25.88 7.87
C GLN A 457 34.42 -24.45 8.23
N GLY A 458 34.67 -23.54 7.30
CA GLY A 458 34.20 -22.17 7.36
C GLY A 458 32.80 -22.08 6.78
N HIS A 459 31.91 -21.40 7.50
CA HIS A 459 30.58 -21.04 7.05
C HIS A 459 30.50 -19.52 6.94
N LEU A 460 30.14 -19.01 5.77
CA LEU A 460 29.84 -17.59 5.56
C LEU A 460 28.38 -17.45 5.15
N LYS A 461 27.57 -16.82 6.01
CA LYS A 461 26.16 -16.53 5.78
C LYS A 461 26.01 -15.07 5.36
N LEU A 462 25.40 -14.85 4.20
CA LEU A 462 25.08 -13.55 3.64
C LEU A 462 23.56 -13.46 3.47
N ARG A 463 22.93 -12.50 4.13
CA ARG A 463 21.49 -12.25 3.99
C ARG A 463 21.25 -10.97 3.22
N PHE A 464 20.35 -11.06 2.25
CA PHE A 464 19.90 -9.94 1.43
C PHE A 464 18.39 -9.76 1.59
N GLU A 465 17.97 -8.56 1.92
CA GLU A 465 16.56 -8.18 1.93
C GLU A 465 16.07 -7.98 0.49
N HIS A 466 15.12 -8.83 0.11
CA HIS A 466 14.34 -8.73 -1.12
C HIS A 466 13.10 -7.84 -0.90
#